data_AF-A0A3B1K2L3-F1
#
_entry.id   AF-A0A3B1K2L3-F1
#
_cell.length_a   1.000
_cell.length_b   1.000
_cell.length_c   1.000
_cell.angle_alpha   90.00
_cell.angle_beta   90.00
_cell.angle_gamma   90.00
#
_symmetry.space_group_name_H-M   'P 1'
#
loop_
_entity.id
_entity.type
_entity.pdbx_description
1 polymer ?
#
loop_
_entity_poly.entity_id
_entity_poly.type
_entity_poly.pdbx_seq_one_letter_code
_entity_poly.pdbx_strand_id
1 'polypeptide(L)'
;YSFGSTLSSCLDDLCPQTSRAIKPSKPQPWLKNDTLRELRSKLRAAERKWQKKQNQTDLKNYQLLLASFSASLTAAKAEFYHKKISSLTDSRKLFATFKTLLNPPPPPQATCLTAEALASFFTGKVAAISSQFTDATCSSPTSCSAARYPSTEGVAFSSFAPLTENETLALLTRSRPTTCPLDPIPSDLLQTIAPAIISAITHTINASLTSGVFPTAFKQAQVTPLLKKPSLNPAQVDNYRPVSLLPFLSKTLERAALNQVSGFLTQNDLLDQNQSGFKKGHSTETALLSVTEALKTARAAGQSSVLILLDLSAAFDTVNHDFLLTILSNMGISDNALSWFRSYLTGRSFRVSWQGRLSPAHSLSTGVPQGSVLGPLLFSIYTTSLGRVIHSHGFSYHCFADDTQLYLSFSPDDHSISARISQCLSDISAWMKEHHLQLNLSKTGHTSKTFYSTQLCHKPSTLSLSLTDKDC
;
A
#
# COMPACT_ATOMS: atom_id res chain seq x y z
N TYR A 1 25.93 6.47 -16.87
CA TYR A 1 25.23 7.77 -16.88
C TYR A 1 23.76 7.53 -16.56
N SER A 2 23.24 8.15 -15.50
CA SER A 2 21.86 7.95 -15.05
C SER A 2 20.96 8.96 -15.75
N PHE A 3 19.93 8.50 -16.47
CA PHE A 3 18.90 9.37 -17.06
C PHE A 3 18.36 10.40 -16.06
N GLY A 4 18.17 9.98 -14.80
CA GLY A 4 17.68 10.86 -13.73
C GLY A 4 18.63 12.00 -13.41
N SER A 5 19.95 11.77 -13.35
CA SER A 5 20.91 12.84 -13.07
C SER A 5 21.00 13.86 -14.20
N THR A 6 20.88 13.41 -15.45
CA THR A 6 20.84 14.32 -16.61
C THR A 6 19.58 15.18 -16.57
N LEU A 7 18.42 14.58 -16.29
CA LEU A 7 17.17 15.31 -16.19
C LEU A 7 17.18 16.34 -15.05
N SER A 8 17.73 15.99 -13.88
CA SER A 8 17.93 16.93 -12.77
C SER A 8 18.85 18.08 -13.17
N SER A 9 20.01 17.80 -13.79
CA SER A 9 20.94 18.83 -14.23
C SER A 9 20.27 19.80 -15.22
N CYS A 10 19.56 19.29 -16.22
CA CYS A 10 18.83 20.13 -17.17
C CYS A 10 17.77 21.00 -16.48
N LEU A 11 17.09 20.47 -15.45
CA LEU A 11 16.12 21.24 -14.67
C LEU A 11 16.80 22.34 -13.86
N ASP A 12 17.91 22.05 -13.20
CA ASP A 12 18.67 23.02 -12.42
C ASP A 12 19.21 24.15 -13.31
N ASP A 13 19.63 23.83 -14.54
CA ASP A 13 20.08 24.80 -15.54
C ASP A 13 18.94 25.68 -16.07
N LEU A 14 17.78 25.08 -16.37
CA LEU A 14 16.64 25.78 -16.98
C LEU A 14 15.74 26.50 -15.96
N CYS A 15 15.64 25.97 -14.74
CA CYS A 15 14.68 26.36 -13.71
C CYS A 15 15.30 26.22 -12.30
N PRO A 16 16.31 27.03 -11.94
CA PRO A 16 17.02 26.89 -10.67
C PRO A 16 16.07 27.02 -9.47
N GLN A 17 16.23 26.12 -8.50
CA GLN A 17 15.39 26.09 -7.32
C GLN A 17 15.57 27.38 -6.48
N THR A 18 14.47 28.10 -6.25
CA THR A 18 14.46 29.27 -5.37
C THR A 18 13.58 29.01 -4.15
N SER A 19 14.14 29.17 -2.95
CA SER A 19 13.37 29.07 -1.71
C SER A 19 12.77 30.43 -1.33
N ARG A 20 11.44 30.48 -1.16
CA ARG A 20 10.75 31.64 -0.56
C ARG A 20 10.19 31.26 0.80
N ALA A 21 10.48 32.07 1.82
CA ALA A 21 9.88 31.91 3.14
C ALA A 21 8.39 32.28 3.09
N ILE A 22 7.53 31.28 2.99
CA ILE A 22 6.08 31.46 3.03
C ILE A 22 5.65 31.36 4.50
N LYS A 23 5.03 32.42 5.04
CA LYS A 23 4.33 32.30 6.33
C LYS A 23 3.17 31.31 6.14
N PRO A 24 3.08 30.22 6.91
CA PRO A 24 2.01 29.25 6.76
C PRO A 24 0.67 29.93 7.08
N SER A 25 -0.05 30.32 6.04
CA SER A 25 -1.44 30.74 6.14
C SER A 25 -2.30 29.57 5.70
N LYS A 26 -3.39 29.29 6.43
CA LYS A 26 -4.43 28.40 5.90
C LYS A 26 -4.80 28.92 4.50
N PRO A 27 -4.86 28.06 3.47
CA PRO A 27 -5.31 28.51 2.16
C PRO A 27 -6.71 29.10 2.33
N GLN A 28 -6.91 30.32 1.85
CA GLN A 28 -8.19 31.03 1.90
C GLN A 28 -8.73 31.08 0.46
N PRO A 29 -9.46 30.03 0.00
CA PRO A 29 -9.82 29.90 -1.42
C PRO A 29 -10.69 31.06 -1.91
N TRP A 30 -11.53 31.61 -1.01
CA TRP A 30 -12.36 32.78 -1.25
C TRP A 30 -11.55 34.07 -1.51
N LEU A 31 -10.26 34.11 -1.19
CA LEU A 31 -9.37 35.27 -1.45
C LEU A 31 -8.66 35.19 -2.81
N LYS A 32 -8.94 34.18 -3.63
CA LYS A 32 -8.40 34.09 -5.00
C LYS A 32 -9.09 35.05 -5.98
N ASN A 33 -10.22 35.65 -5.63
CA ASN A 33 -10.92 36.63 -6.47
C ASN A 33 -10.09 37.93 -6.62
N ASP A 34 -9.84 38.35 -7.86
CA ASP A 34 -9.01 39.54 -8.16
C ASP A 34 -9.60 40.83 -7.56
N THR A 35 -10.94 40.95 -7.54
CA THR A 35 -11.63 42.09 -6.91
C THR A 35 -11.35 42.19 -5.40
N LEU A 36 -11.27 41.06 -4.69
CA LEU A 36 -10.94 41.03 -3.27
C LEU A 36 -9.47 41.33 -3.02
N ARG A 37 -8.57 40.94 -3.93
CA ARG A 37 -7.14 41.30 -3.85
C ARG A 37 -6.96 42.81 -4.02
N GLU A 38 -7.66 43.42 -4.97
CA GLU A 38 -7.66 44.86 -5.18
C GLU A 38 -8.20 45.62 -3.97
N LEU A 39 -9.36 45.22 -3.44
CA LEU A 39 -9.95 45.83 -2.25
C LEU A 39 -9.01 45.71 -1.04
N ARG A 40 -8.38 44.55 -0.85
CA ARG A 40 -7.38 44.34 0.20
C ARG A 40 -6.16 45.24 0.02
N SER A 41 -5.68 45.43 -1.22
CA SER A 41 -4.56 46.32 -1.53
C SER A 41 -4.91 47.77 -1.19
N LYS A 42 -6.08 48.25 -1.62
CA LYS A 42 -6.62 49.59 -1.32
C LYS A 42 -6.80 49.81 0.18
N LEU A 43 -7.36 48.82 0.89
CA LEU A 43 -7.50 48.85 2.36
C LEU A 43 -6.15 48.99 3.06
N ARG A 44 -5.15 48.19 2.67
CA ARG A 44 -3.79 48.26 3.26
C ARG A 44 -3.08 49.58 2.94
N ALA A 45 -3.32 50.15 1.76
CA ALA A 45 -2.81 51.48 1.42
C ALA A 45 -3.44 52.58 2.29
N ALA A 46 -4.76 52.52 2.50
CA ALA A 46 -5.48 53.46 3.36
C ALA A 46 -5.07 53.32 4.84
N GLU A 47 -4.90 52.09 5.34
CA GLU A 47 -4.41 51.80 6.69
C GLU A 47 -3.04 52.44 6.93
N ARG A 48 -2.07 52.21 6.03
CA ARG A 48 -0.73 52.81 6.13
C ARG A 48 -0.77 54.34 6.07
N LYS A 49 -1.64 54.91 5.23
CA LYS A 49 -1.80 56.36 5.10
C LYS A 49 -2.35 56.98 6.39
N TRP A 50 -3.38 56.36 6.98
CA TRP A 50 -3.92 56.79 8.27
C TRP A 50 -2.90 56.63 9.39
N GLN A 51 -2.20 55.50 9.49
CA GLN A 51 -1.15 55.29 10.50
C GLN A 51 -0.03 56.34 10.44
N LYS A 52 0.28 56.84 9.22
CA LYS A 52 1.29 57.90 9.02
C LYS A 52 0.78 59.30 9.35
N LYS A 53 -0.44 59.65 8.94
CA LYS A 53 -0.96 61.03 9.04
C LYS A 53 -1.82 61.30 10.27
N GLN A 54 -2.36 60.27 10.92
CA GLN A 54 -3.17 60.34 12.15
C GLN A 54 -4.36 61.33 12.08
N ASN A 55 -4.90 61.61 10.88
CA ASN A 55 -6.01 62.55 10.70
C ASN A 55 -7.37 61.83 10.56
N GLN A 56 -8.44 62.56 10.85
CA GLN A 56 -9.79 62.01 10.92
C GLN A 56 -10.39 61.67 9.55
N THR A 57 -9.96 62.34 8.48
CA THR A 57 -10.41 62.09 7.10
C THR A 57 -9.87 60.75 6.58
N ASP A 58 -8.59 60.47 6.81
CA ASP A 58 -7.95 59.20 6.43
C ASP A 58 -8.48 58.04 7.29
N LEU A 59 -8.85 58.28 8.56
CA LEU A 59 -9.53 57.29 9.41
C LEU A 59 -10.91 56.91 8.84
N LYS A 60 -11.74 57.90 8.48
CA LYS A 60 -13.06 57.65 7.86
C LYS A 60 -12.92 56.87 6.55
N ASN A 61 -11.94 57.23 5.72
CA ASN A 61 -11.68 56.52 4.47
C ASN A 61 -11.24 55.05 4.71
N TYR A 62 -10.36 54.82 5.68
CA TYR A 62 -9.97 53.46 6.08
C TYR A 62 -11.16 52.64 6.58
N GLN A 63 -12.02 53.21 7.44
CA GLN A 63 -13.21 52.54 7.97
C GLN A 63 -14.22 52.17 6.87
N LEU A 64 -14.44 53.06 5.90
CA LEU A 64 -15.30 52.79 4.73
C LEU A 64 -14.77 51.62 3.89
N LEU A 65 -13.47 51.64 3.59
CA LEU A 65 -12.81 50.54 2.86
C LEU A 65 -12.83 49.23 3.65
N LEU A 66 -12.71 49.30 4.99
CA LEU A 66 -12.78 48.14 5.87
C LEU A 66 -14.17 47.51 5.85
N ALA A 67 -15.23 48.33 5.90
CA ALA A 67 -16.61 47.87 5.81
C ALA A 67 -16.88 47.21 4.45
N SER A 68 -16.47 47.87 3.36
CA SER A 68 -16.60 47.35 1.99
C SER A 68 -15.85 46.02 1.79
N PHE A 69 -14.61 45.94 2.27
CA PHE A 69 -13.81 44.71 2.22
C PHE A 69 -14.44 43.60 3.06
N SER A 70 -14.93 43.90 4.26
CA SER A 70 -15.55 42.92 5.16
C SER A 70 -16.85 42.35 4.58
N ALA A 71 -17.69 43.20 3.98
CA ALA A 71 -18.90 42.79 3.29
C ALA A 71 -18.58 41.88 2.09
N SER A 72 -17.63 42.29 1.25
CA SER A 72 -17.19 41.52 0.07
C SER A 72 -16.55 40.18 0.47
N LEU A 73 -15.76 40.16 1.54
CA LEU A 73 -15.14 38.95 2.07
C LEU A 73 -16.21 37.97 2.60
N THR A 74 -17.23 38.48 3.26
CA THR A 74 -18.35 37.68 3.78
C THR A 74 -19.16 37.08 2.63
N ALA A 75 -19.48 37.88 1.62
CA ALA A 75 -20.16 37.42 0.41
C ALA A 75 -19.36 36.33 -0.32
N ALA A 76 -18.06 36.53 -0.54
CA ALA A 76 -17.22 35.53 -1.21
C ALA A 76 -17.05 34.24 -0.40
N LYS A 77 -16.99 34.33 0.94
CA LYS A 77 -17.02 33.14 1.81
C LYS A 77 -18.35 32.39 1.68
N ALA A 78 -19.48 33.11 1.70
CA ALA A 78 -20.80 32.52 1.56
C ALA A 78 -20.96 31.83 0.20
N GLU A 79 -20.58 32.49 -0.88
CA GLU A 79 -20.63 31.95 -2.24
C GLU A 79 -19.76 30.70 -2.40
N PHE A 80 -18.53 30.71 -1.85
CA PHE A 80 -17.64 29.55 -1.88
C PHE A 80 -18.27 28.33 -1.21
N TYR A 81 -18.81 28.49 0.01
CA TYR A 81 -19.45 27.38 0.71
C TYR A 81 -20.76 26.96 0.05
N HIS A 82 -21.53 27.91 -0.50
CA HIS A 82 -22.74 27.61 -1.26
C HIS A 82 -22.41 26.73 -2.47
N LYS A 83 -21.45 27.14 -3.32
CA LYS A 83 -20.98 26.34 -4.47
C LYS A 83 -20.42 24.99 -4.05
N LYS A 84 -19.67 24.94 -2.96
CA LYS A 84 -19.08 23.69 -2.45
C LYS A 84 -20.15 22.70 -1.97
N ILE A 85 -21.24 23.19 -1.39
CA ILE A 85 -22.34 22.34 -0.91
C ILE A 85 -23.25 21.95 -2.08
N SER A 86 -23.61 22.89 -2.95
CA SER A 86 -24.53 22.64 -4.08
C SER A 86 -23.96 21.73 -5.16
N SER A 87 -22.63 21.66 -5.29
CA SER A 87 -21.95 20.75 -6.23
C SER A 87 -21.84 19.30 -5.72
N LEU A 88 -22.22 19.02 -4.47
CA LEU A 88 -22.16 17.67 -3.90
C LEU A 88 -23.52 16.98 -4.03
N THR A 89 -23.59 15.96 -4.87
CA THR A 89 -24.78 15.09 -5.03
C THR A 89 -24.80 13.90 -4.07
N ASP A 90 -23.65 13.57 -3.48
CA ASP A 90 -23.46 12.42 -2.58
C ASP A 90 -23.70 12.83 -1.12
N SER A 91 -24.71 12.23 -0.50
CA SER A 91 -25.12 12.48 0.89
C SER A 91 -24.00 12.21 1.90
N ARG A 92 -23.12 11.23 1.62
CA ARG A 92 -22.00 10.86 2.50
C ARG A 92 -20.91 11.94 2.49
N LYS A 93 -20.61 12.49 1.30
CA LYS A 93 -19.66 13.61 1.13
C LYS A 93 -20.19 14.91 1.69
N LEU A 94 -21.50 15.15 1.57
CA LEU A 94 -22.18 16.31 2.15
C LEU A 94 -22.05 16.29 3.68
N PHE A 95 -22.39 15.16 4.31
CA PHE A 95 -22.28 14.99 5.77
C PHE A 95 -20.84 15.11 6.28
N ALA A 96 -19.87 14.52 5.57
CA ALA A 96 -18.45 14.67 5.90
C ALA A 96 -17.97 16.13 5.81
N THR A 97 -18.41 16.86 4.78
CA THR A 97 -18.09 18.28 4.60
C THR A 97 -18.67 19.12 5.73
N PHE A 98 -19.94 18.90 6.08
CA PHE A 98 -20.62 19.59 7.17
C PHE A 98 -19.94 19.34 8.53
N LYS A 99 -19.60 18.08 8.83
CA LYS A 99 -18.91 17.69 10.05
C LYS A 99 -17.54 18.38 10.19
N THR A 100 -16.82 18.54 9.08
CA THR A 100 -15.51 19.21 9.04
C THR A 100 -15.63 20.73 9.27
N LEU A 101 -16.74 21.35 8.84
CA LEU A 101 -16.98 22.78 9.04
C LEU A 101 -17.36 23.12 10.48
N LEU A 102 -18.22 22.29 11.09
CA LEU A 102 -18.64 22.46 12.49
C LEU A 102 -17.54 22.11 13.48
N ASN A 103 -16.77 21.06 13.17
CA ASN A 103 -15.68 20.58 14.01
C ASN A 103 -14.38 20.65 13.21
N PRO A 104 -13.75 21.84 13.09
CA PRO A 104 -12.45 21.94 12.45
C PRO A 104 -11.48 21.01 13.19
N PRO A 105 -10.69 20.20 12.46
CA PRO A 105 -9.76 19.29 13.10
C PRO A 105 -8.82 20.10 14.01
N PRO A 106 -8.53 19.61 15.23
CA PRO A 106 -7.56 20.27 16.09
C PRO A 106 -6.24 20.41 15.33
N PRO A 107 -5.45 21.48 15.61
CA PRO A 107 -4.09 21.54 15.08
C PRO A 107 -3.38 20.22 15.45
N PRO A 108 -2.59 19.63 14.53
CA PRO A 108 -1.89 18.39 14.82
C PRO A 108 -1.11 18.59 16.13
N GLN A 109 -1.42 17.76 17.13
CA GLN A 109 -0.69 17.79 18.40
C GLN A 109 0.80 17.60 18.09
N ALA A 110 1.65 18.40 18.74
CA ALA A 110 3.09 18.25 18.66
C ALA A 110 3.45 16.87 19.22
N THR A 111 3.68 15.92 18.33
CA THR A 111 4.15 14.59 18.69
C THR A 111 5.66 14.66 18.87
N CYS A 112 6.18 14.06 19.93
CA CYS A 112 7.63 13.93 20.16
C CYS A 112 8.29 12.93 19.17
N LEU A 113 7.50 12.34 18.28
CA LEU A 113 7.97 11.34 17.31
C LEU A 113 8.92 11.98 16.30
N THR A 114 10.06 11.35 16.10
CA THR A 114 11.05 11.71 15.08
C THR A 114 10.97 10.75 13.90
N ALA A 115 11.47 11.19 12.73
CA ALA A 115 11.58 10.32 11.56
C ALA A 115 12.40 9.05 11.87
N GLU A 116 13.47 9.18 12.67
CA GLU A 116 14.28 8.05 13.07
C GLU A 116 13.55 7.11 14.02
N ALA A 117 12.85 7.60 15.05
CA ALA A 117 12.09 6.73 15.95
C ALA A 117 11.03 5.89 15.21
N LEU A 118 10.38 6.46 14.19
CA LEU A 118 9.48 5.73 13.31
C LEU A 118 10.21 4.70 12.45
N ALA A 119 11.38 5.04 11.90
CA ALA A 119 12.20 4.12 11.11
C ALA A 119 12.72 2.95 11.95
N SER A 120 13.28 3.21 13.13
CA SER A 120 13.75 2.18 14.06
C SER A 120 12.61 1.28 14.54
N PHE A 121 11.40 1.81 14.72
CA PHE A 121 10.24 1.00 15.06
C PHE A 121 9.83 0.06 13.92
N PHE A 122 9.73 0.56 12.68
CA PHE A 122 9.37 -0.28 11.54
C PHE A 122 10.40 -1.38 11.28
N THR A 123 11.69 -1.04 11.31
CA THR A 123 12.77 -2.02 11.16
C THR A 123 12.82 -3.00 12.33
N GLY A 124 12.76 -2.51 13.56
CA GLY A 124 12.79 -3.34 14.77
C GLY A 124 11.64 -4.32 14.85
N LYS A 125 10.43 -3.92 14.41
CA LYS A 125 9.28 -4.83 14.32
C LYS A 125 9.55 -5.98 13.36
N VAL A 126 10.06 -5.69 12.16
CA VAL A 126 10.35 -6.73 11.15
C VAL A 126 11.50 -7.62 11.60
N ALA A 127 12.53 -7.04 12.23
CA ALA A 127 13.65 -7.78 12.78
C ALA A 127 13.21 -8.74 13.90
N ALA A 128 12.35 -8.29 14.81
CA ALA A 128 11.82 -9.12 15.89
C ALA A 128 10.94 -10.28 15.39
N ILE A 129 10.26 -10.11 14.27
CA ILE A 129 9.53 -11.20 13.60
C ILE A 129 10.53 -12.15 12.94
N SER A 130 11.49 -11.61 12.20
CA SER A 130 12.47 -12.40 11.46
C SER A 130 13.37 -13.24 12.38
N SER A 131 13.72 -12.72 13.56
CA SER A 131 14.56 -13.44 14.53
C SER A 131 13.89 -14.68 15.13
N GLN A 132 12.55 -14.77 15.08
CA GLN A 132 11.82 -15.97 15.51
C GLN A 132 12.06 -17.16 14.57
N PHE A 133 12.58 -16.90 13.36
CA PHE A 133 12.79 -17.91 12.34
C PHE A 133 14.28 -18.26 12.14
N THR A 134 15.21 -17.51 12.75
CA THR A 134 16.66 -17.75 12.60
C THR A 134 17.22 -18.85 13.49
N ASP A 135 16.56 -19.19 14.60
CA ASP A 135 16.99 -20.26 15.52
C ASP A 135 16.49 -21.65 15.12
N ALA A 136 15.61 -21.74 14.11
CA ALA A 136 15.28 -23.00 13.49
C ALA A 136 16.46 -23.41 12.61
N THR A 137 17.29 -24.34 13.08
CA THR A 137 18.18 -25.16 12.26
C THR A 137 17.37 -25.93 11.22
N CYS A 138 16.91 -25.23 10.18
CA CYS A 138 16.55 -25.83 8.92
C CYS A 138 17.87 -26.18 8.24
N SER A 139 18.29 -27.43 8.44
CA SER A 139 19.22 -28.14 7.56
C SER A 139 18.99 -27.68 6.13
N SER A 140 20.04 -27.18 5.48
CA SER A 140 20.19 -26.79 4.07
C SER A 140 18.90 -26.62 3.23
N PRO A 141 18.74 -25.52 2.45
CA PRO A 141 17.57 -25.26 1.59
C PRO A 141 17.32 -26.30 0.49
N THR A 142 18.10 -27.39 0.45
CA THR A 142 18.03 -28.50 -0.49
C THR A 142 16.94 -29.53 -0.17
N SER A 143 16.33 -29.53 1.03
CA SER A 143 15.24 -30.46 1.38
C SER A 143 13.85 -29.83 1.53
N CYS A 144 13.67 -28.56 1.13
CA CYS A 144 12.34 -27.98 0.99
C CYS A 144 11.65 -28.63 -0.21
N SER A 145 10.99 -29.76 0.06
CA SER A 145 10.17 -30.57 -0.84
C SER A 145 9.82 -29.88 -2.17
N ALA A 146 10.57 -30.25 -3.21
CA ALA A 146 10.28 -29.93 -4.61
C ALA A 146 8.86 -30.35 -5.05
N ALA A 147 8.13 -31.12 -4.22
CA ALA A 147 6.76 -31.56 -4.49
C ALA A 147 5.67 -30.49 -4.18
N ARG A 148 6.01 -29.31 -3.64
CA ARG A 148 5.00 -28.32 -3.18
C ARG A 148 4.60 -27.24 -4.19
N TYR A 149 5.27 -27.12 -5.33
CA TYR A 149 4.91 -26.17 -6.39
C TYR A 149 4.47 -26.91 -7.66
N PRO A 150 3.64 -26.31 -8.53
CA PRO A 150 3.30 -26.93 -9.81
C PRO A 150 4.58 -27.00 -10.65
N SER A 151 5.07 -28.22 -10.93
CA SER A 151 6.23 -28.41 -11.79
C SER A 151 5.88 -28.00 -13.22
N THR A 152 6.60 -27.04 -13.80
CA THR A 152 6.49 -26.75 -15.23
C THR A 152 7.42 -27.69 -16.00
N GLU A 153 6.95 -28.88 -16.36
CA GLU A 153 7.66 -29.71 -17.33
C GLU A 153 7.69 -28.96 -18.68
N GLY A 154 8.82 -28.32 -19.00
CA GLY A 154 9.12 -27.76 -20.33
C GLY A 154 8.79 -26.28 -20.56
N VAL A 155 8.24 -25.55 -19.58
CA VAL A 155 7.90 -24.12 -19.76
C VAL A 155 8.72 -23.23 -18.81
N ALA A 156 9.53 -22.34 -19.38
CA ALA A 156 10.44 -21.47 -18.65
C ALA A 156 10.33 -20.00 -19.12
N PHE A 157 10.36 -19.07 -18.18
CA PHE A 157 10.51 -17.63 -18.41
C PHE A 157 11.95 -17.23 -18.09
N SER A 158 12.84 -17.34 -19.06
CA SER A 158 14.28 -17.10 -18.89
C SER A 158 14.71 -15.64 -19.10
N SER A 159 13.92 -14.86 -19.84
CA SER A 159 14.25 -13.46 -20.17
C SER A 159 13.03 -12.60 -20.41
N PHE A 160 13.13 -11.32 -20.07
CA PHE A 160 12.14 -10.32 -20.44
C PHE A 160 12.31 -9.89 -21.91
N ALA A 161 11.19 -9.73 -22.61
CA ALA A 161 11.16 -9.12 -23.93
C ALA A 161 11.40 -7.60 -23.83
N PRO A 162 12.19 -7.00 -24.74
CA PRO A 162 12.32 -5.55 -24.81
C PRO A 162 11.00 -4.91 -25.26
N LEU A 163 10.72 -3.71 -24.74
CA LEU A 163 9.55 -2.92 -25.12
C LEU A 163 9.89 -1.96 -26.26
N THR A 164 8.91 -1.70 -27.10
CA THR A 164 8.93 -0.58 -28.05
C THR A 164 8.72 0.75 -27.34
N GLU A 165 9.08 1.86 -28.00
CA GLU A 165 8.81 3.21 -27.47
C GLU A 165 7.31 3.46 -27.28
N ASN A 166 6.47 2.93 -28.16
CA ASN A 166 5.01 3.04 -28.08
C ASN A 166 4.45 2.30 -26.85
N GLU A 167 4.93 1.07 -26.59
CA GLU A 167 4.53 0.32 -25.40
C GLU A 167 4.99 1.03 -24.12
N THR A 168 6.22 1.54 -24.11
CA THR A 168 6.77 2.30 -22.99
C THR A 168 5.97 3.59 -22.75
N LEU A 169 5.59 4.31 -23.81
CA LEU A 169 4.79 5.53 -23.72
C LEU A 169 3.39 5.21 -23.19
N ALA A 170 2.78 4.12 -23.65
CA ALA A 170 1.48 3.67 -23.16
C ALA A 170 1.54 3.29 -21.68
N LEU A 171 2.60 2.61 -21.23
CA LEU A 171 2.80 2.31 -19.81
C LEU A 171 2.93 3.56 -18.96
N LEU A 172 3.72 4.54 -19.41
CA LEU A 172 3.92 5.81 -18.71
C LEU A 172 2.62 6.61 -18.60
N THR A 173 1.92 6.81 -19.72
CA THR A 173 0.75 7.71 -19.81
C THR A 173 -0.51 7.12 -19.18
N ARG A 174 -0.71 5.80 -19.22
CA ARG A 174 -1.85 5.13 -18.55
C ARG A 174 -1.69 5.06 -17.03
N SER A 175 -0.47 5.25 -16.53
CA SER A 175 -0.17 5.20 -15.10
C SER A 175 -0.68 6.45 -14.39
N ARG A 176 -1.16 6.31 -13.15
CA ARG A 176 -1.49 7.48 -12.33
C ARG A 176 -0.19 8.23 -11.97
N PRO A 177 -0.09 9.55 -12.24
CA PRO A 177 1.08 10.34 -11.88
C PRO A 177 1.18 10.39 -10.35
N THR A 178 2.15 9.66 -9.81
CA THR A 178 2.36 9.52 -8.37
C THR A 178 3.78 9.92 -8.05
N THR A 179 3.96 11.24 -7.92
CA THR A 179 5.25 11.88 -7.68
C THR A 179 5.84 11.40 -6.35
N CYS A 180 7.01 10.82 -6.44
CA CYS A 180 7.90 10.58 -5.32
C CYS A 180 8.77 11.82 -5.12
N PRO A 181 9.10 12.24 -3.89
CA PRO A 181 10.07 13.32 -3.67
C PRO A 181 11.49 13.00 -4.14
N LEU A 182 11.77 11.73 -4.48
CA LEU A 182 13.02 11.30 -5.12
C LEU A 182 12.96 11.42 -6.65
N ASP A 183 11.80 11.74 -7.24
CA ASP A 183 11.69 11.97 -8.67
C ASP A 183 12.36 13.32 -9.02
N PRO A 184 13.10 13.40 -10.14
CA PRO A 184 13.77 14.62 -10.57
C PRO A 184 12.78 15.73 -10.95
N ILE A 185 11.59 15.35 -11.42
CA ILE A 185 10.49 16.25 -11.78
C ILE A 185 9.15 15.62 -11.38
N PRO A 186 8.09 16.42 -11.22
CA PRO A 186 6.74 15.92 -11.03
C PRO A 186 6.33 14.88 -12.10
N SER A 187 5.65 13.80 -11.70
CA SER A 187 5.32 12.70 -12.63
C SER A 187 4.36 13.12 -13.74
N ASP A 188 3.47 14.07 -13.48
CA ASP A 188 2.57 14.68 -14.46
C ASP A 188 3.33 15.51 -15.51
N LEU A 189 4.34 16.26 -15.07
CA LEU A 189 5.25 16.95 -16.00
C LEU A 189 6.04 15.94 -16.83
N LEU A 190 6.59 14.88 -16.22
CA LEU A 190 7.28 13.82 -16.93
C LEU A 190 6.39 13.16 -17.99
N GLN A 191 5.13 12.88 -17.66
CA GLN A 191 4.15 12.35 -18.63
C GLN A 191 3.87 13.31 -19.77
N THR A 192 3.81 14.62 -19.48
CA THR A 192 3.55 15.66 -20.49
C THR A 192 4.70 15.75 -21.50
N ILE A 193 5.94 15.68 -21.02
CA ILE A 193 7.13 15.74 -21.89
C ILE A 193 7.56 14.36 -22.42
N ALA A 194 6.91 13.27 -21.99
CA ALA A 194 7.30 11.91 -22.30
C ALA A 194 7.53 11.66 -23.80
N PRO A 195 6.68 12.15 -24.74
CA PRO A 195 6.91 11.94 -26.18
C PRO A 195 8.28 12.42 -26.67
N ALA A 196 8.84 13.49 -26.08
CA ALA A 196 10.13 14.04 -26.47
C ALA A 196 11.33 13.27 -25.90
N ILE A 197 11.15 12.53 -24.80
CA ILE A 197 12.23 11.84 -24.07
C ILE A 197 12.03 10.32 -24.01
N ILE A 198 11.03 9.79 -24.75
CA ILE A 198 10.60 8.40 -24.64
C ILE A 198 11.70 7.42 -25.04
N SER A 199 12.51 7.78 -26.03
CA SER A 199 13.61 6.93 -26.50
C SER A 199 14.61 6.63 -25.37
N ALA A 200 14.98 7.65 -24.60
CA ALA A 200 15.90 7.49 -23.46
C ALA A 200 15.28 6.68 -22.30
N ILE A 201 13.99 6.87 -22.03
CA ILE A 201 13.28 6.08 -21.00
C ILE A 201 13.17 4.62 -21.44
N THR A 202 12.81 4.37 -22.70
CA THR A 202 12.69 3.02 -23.29
C THR A 202 14.04 2.31 -23.25
N HIS A 203 15.12 2.98 -23.65
CA HIS A 203 16.47 2.45 -23.55
C HIS A 203 16.82 2.07 -22.10
N THR A 204 16.50 2.92 -21.12
CA THR A 204 16.76 2.65 -19.70
C THR A 204 16.00 1.43 -19.19
N ILE A 205 14.71 1.30 -19.55
CA ILE A 205 13.88 0.15 -19.18
C ILE A 205 14.40 -1.12 -19.84
N ASN A 206 14.65 -1.10 -21.14
CA ASN A 206 15.14 -2.27 -21.87
C ASN A 206 16.52 -2.70 -21.41
N ALA A 207 17.44 -1.77 -21.14
CA ALA A 207 18.76 -2.11 -20.60
C ALA A 207 18.66 -2.84 -19.25
N SER A 208 17.73 -2.45 -18.39
CA SER A 208 17.45 -3.15 -17.12
C SER A 208 16.90 -4.56 -17.37
N LEU A 209 15.89 -4.69 -18.23
CA LEU A 209 15.24 -5.96 -18.55
C LEU A 209 16.21 -6.96 -19.22
N THR A 210 17.03 -6.51 -20.17
CA THR A 210 17.95 -7.38 -20.91
C THR A 210 19.20 -7.74 -20.11
N SER A 211 19.68 -6.85 -19.22
CA SER A 211 20.84 -7.15 -18.37
C SER A 211 20.52 -7.97 -17.12
N GLY A 212 19.24 -8.11 -16.78
CA GLY A 212 18.83 -8.78 -15.55
C GLY A 212 19.18 -7.98 -14.30
N VAL A 213 19.29 -6.65 -14.42
CA VAL A 213 19.70 -5.78 -13.31
C VAL A 213 18.66 -4.68 -13.09
N PHE A 214 18.06 -4.67 -11.89
CA PHE A 214 17.21 -3.58 -11.46
C PHE A 214 18.06 -2.35 -11.09
N PRO A 215 17.78 -1.15 -11.63
CA PRO A 215 18.62 0.02 -11.41
C PRO A 215 18.74 0.42 -9.94
N THR A 216 19.96 0.64 -9.45
CA THR A 216 20.22 1.04 -8.05
C THR A 216 19.48 2.32 -7.65
N ALA A 217 19.36 3.29 -8.56
CA ALA A 217 18.61 4.53 -8.32
C ALA A 217 17.11 4.29 -8.03
N PHE A 218 16.56 3.14 -8.42
CA PHE A 218 15.16 2.76 -8.20
C PHE A 218 14.97 1.92 -6.93
N LYS A 219 16.06 1.55 -6.25
CA LYS A 219 16.02 0.70 -5.03
C LYS A 219 15.78 1.49 -3.74
N GLN A 220 15.74 2.82 -3.81
CA GLN A 220 15.45 3.68 -2.67
C GLN A 220 13.97 4.09 -2.63
N ALA A 221 13.35 3.96 -1.45
CA ALA A 221 11.99 4.44 -1.19
C ALA A 221 11.99 5.61 -0.19
N GLN A 222 11.02 6.51 -0.33
CA GLN A 222 10.67 7.44 0.75
C GLN A 222 9.41 6.93 1.47
N VAL A 223 9.53 6.59 2.74
CA VAL A 223 8.42 6.12 3.56
C VAL A 223 7.70 7.31 4.20
N THR A 224 6.39 7.38 3.99
CA THR A 224 5.50 8.31 4.68
C THR A 224 4.66 7.53 5.69
N PRO A 225 4.86 7.73 7.00
CA PRO A 225 4.05 7.10 8.03
C PRO A 225 2.62 7.62 7.97
N LEU A 226 1.64 6.73 7.85
CA LEU A 226 0.22 7.06 7.87
C LEU A 226 -0.45 6.44 9.08
N LEU A 227 -1.29 7.21 9.77
CA LEU A 227 -2.07 6.69 10.89
C LEU A 227 -3.07 5.64 10.37
N LYS A 228 -3.08 4.46 11.00
CA LYS A 228 -3.92 3.32 10.58
C LYS A 228 -5.41 3.65 10.61
N LYS A 229 -5.85 4.40 11.62
CA LYS A 229 -7.23 4.90 11.75
C LYS A 229 -7.21 6.31 12.36
N PRO A 230 -8.09 7.23 11.93
CA PRO A 230 -8.14 8.59 12.46
C PRO A 230 -8.41 8.70 13.97
N SER A 231 -9.02 7.67 14.57
CA SER A 231 -9.36 7.62 15.99
C SER A 231 -8.22 7.15 16.89
N LEU A 232 -7.11 6.65 16.33
CA LEU A 232 -5.98 6.14 17.11
C LEU A 232 -5.11 7.30 17.61
N ASN A 233 -4.42 7.07 18.73
CA ASN A 233 -3.54 8.07 19.32
C ASN A 233 -2.33 8.35 18.39
N PRO A 234 -2.17 9.58 17.85
CA PRO A 234 -1.06 9.92 16.98
C PRO A 234 0.31 9.94 17.67
N ALA A 235 0.37 9.89 19.01
CA ALA A 235 1.61 9.84 19.76
C ALA A 235 2.23 8.43 19.84
N GLN A 236 1.47 7.37 19.52
CA GLN A 236 1.98 5.99 19.57
C GLN A 236 2.45 5.54 18.18
N VAL A 237 3.64 4.94 18.12
CA VAL A 237 4.32 4.58 16.86
C VAL A 237 3.67 3.37 16.17
N ASP A 238 3.15 2.43 16.97
CA ASP A 238 2.42 1.24 16.55
C ASP A 238 1.13 1.55 15.76
N ASN A 239 0.57 2.75 15.96
CA ASN A 239 -0.61 3.23 15.24
C ASN A 239 -0.30 3.67 13.81
N TYR A 240 0.96 3.72 13.40
CA TYR A 240 1.37 4.08 12.04
C TYR A 240 1.64 2.86 11.17
N ARG A 241 1.40 3.00 9.86
CA ARG A 241 1.84 2.09 8.82
C ARG A 241 2.84 2.78 7.89
N PRO A 242 3.90 2.09 7.44
CA PRO A 242 4.85 2.65 6.50
C PRO A 242 4.32 2.60 5.07
N VAL A 243 4.06 3.74 4.43
CA VAL A 243 3.73 3.75 2.99
C VAL A 243 4.96 4.15 2.18
N SER A 244 5.45 3.25 1.34
CA SER A 244 6.63 3.48 0.49
C SER A 244 6.23 4.24 -0.78
N LEU A 245 6.77 5.46 -0.92
CA LEU A 245 6.75 6.21 -2.16
C LEU A 245 7.98 5.81 -2.99
N LEU A 246 7.72 5.10 -4.09
CA LEU A 246 8.74 4.69 -5.05
C LEU A 246 8.82 5.68 -6.20
N PRO A 247 10.02 5.88 -6.80
CA PRO A 247 10.18 6.69 -8.00
C PRO A 247 9.19 6.30 -9.09
N PHE A 248 8.69 7.27 -9.85
CA PHE A 248 7.69 7.01 -10.87
C PHE A 248 8.22 6.08 -11.97
N LEU A 249 9.47 6.30 -12.40
CA LEU A 249 10.14 5.42 -13.39
C LEU A 249 10.43 4.02 -12.84
N SER A 250 10.71 3.88 -11.53
CA SER A 250 10.78 2.55 -10.87
C SER A 250 9.48 1.79 -11.08
N LYS A 251 8.34 2.43 -10.77
CA LYS A 251 7.02 1.82 -10.93
C LYS A 251 6.69 1.50 -12.39
N THR A 252 7.16 2.31 -13.35
CA THR A 252 7.00 2.02 -14.78
C THR A 252 7.77 0.77 -15.19
N LEU A 253 9.03 0.63 -14.76
CA LEU A 253 9.83 -0.56 -15.00
C LEU A 253 9.22 -1.80 -14.33
N GLU A 254 8.74 -1.67 -13.10
CA GLU A 254 8.01 -2.75 -12.41
C GLU A 254 6.74 -3.17 -13.16
N ARG A 255 5.99 -2.24 -13.77
CA ARG A 255 4.82 -2.57 -14.61
C ARG A 255 5.22 -3.33 -15.88
N ALA A 256 6.33 -2.95 -16.50
CA ALA A 256 6.85 -3.66 -17.67
C ALA A 256 7.15 -5.13 -17.33
N ALA A 257 7.88 -5.37 -16.23
CA ALA A 257 8.15 -6.72 -15.74
C ALA A 257 6.87 -7.45 -15.31
N LEU A 258 5.98 -6.78 -14.57
CA LEU A 258 4.71 -7.34 -14.10
C LEU A 258 3.86 -7.85 -15.26
N ASN A 259 3.73 -7.08 -16.34
CA ASN A 259 2.88 -7.45 -17.47
C ASN A 259 3.36 -8.75 -18.15
N GLN A 260 4.67 -8.90 -18.33
CA GLN A 260 5.26 -10.08 -18.96
C GLN A 260 5.15 -11.31 -18.05
N VAL A 261 5.50 -11.16 -16.78
CA VAL A 261 5.47 -12.26 -15.81
C VAL A 261 4.04 -12.70 -15.51
N SER A 262 3.11 -11.76 -15.36
CA SER A 262 1.68 -12.09 -15.21
C SER A 262 1.14 -12.82 -16.44
N GLY A 263 1.58 -12.42 -17.63
CA GLY A 263 1.24 -13.10 -18.89
C GLY A 263 1.69 -14.55 -18.88
N PHE A 264 2.97 -14.79 -18.57
CA PHE A 264 3.53 -16.13 -18.43
C PHE A 264 2.79 -16.97 -17.37
N LEU A 265 2.58 -16.44 -16.17
CA LEU A 265 1.93 -17.16 -15.08
C LEU A 265 0.48 -17.52 -15.42
N THR A 266 -0.25 -16.64 -16.12
CA THR A 266 -1.63 -16.87 -16.53
C THR A 266 -1.71 -17.90 -17.66
N GLN A 267 -0.81 -17.84 -18.64
CA GLN A 267 -0.78 -18.78 -19.77
C GLN A 267 -0.49 -20.22 -19.34
N ASN A 268 0.18 -20.40 -18.20
CA ASN A 268 0.58 -21.70 -17.67
C ASN A 268 -0.24 -22.13 -16.42
N ASP A 269 -1.33 -21.45 -16.10
CA ASP A 269 -2.20 -21.72 -14.93
C ASP A 269 -1.43 -21.85 -13.60
N LEU A 270 -0.44 -20.98 -13.40
CA LEU A 270 0.45 -21.02 -12.23
C LEU A 270 -0.02 -20.14 -11.07
N LEU A 271 -1.11 -19.38 -11.26
CA LEU A 271 -1.67 -18.51 -10.23
C LEU A 271 -2.79 -19.22 -9.46
N ASP A 272 -2.84 -18.99 -8.15
CA ASP A 272 -3.94 -19.48 -7.33
C ASP A 272 -5.30 -18.91 -7.81
N GLN A 273 -6.23 -19.81 -8.12
CA GLN A 273 -7.59 -19.45 -8.53
C GLN A 273 -8.39 -18.82 -7.40
N ASN A 274 -8.09 -19.19 -6.15
CA ASN A 274 -8.75 -18.72 -4.93
C ASN A 274 -8.16 -17.40 -4.39
N GLN A 275 -7.23 -16.76 -5.11
CA GLN A 275 -6.72 -15.43 -4.79
C GLN A 275 -7.44 -14.35 -5.61
N SER A 276 -8.25 -13.53 -4.95
CA SER A 276 -8.95 -12.38 -5.57
C SER A 276 -8.23 -11.04 -5.37
N GLY A 277 -7.27 -10.97 -4.45
CA GLY A 277 -6.49 -9.76 -4.20
C GLY A 277 -5.63 -9.40 -5.41
N PHE A 278 -5.67 -8.12 -5.81
CA PHE A 278 -4.82 -7.57 -6.87
C PHE A 278 -4.93 -8.26 -8.25
N LYS A 279 -5.97 -9.06 -8.46
CA LYS A 279 -6.25 -9.79 -9.70
C LYS A 279 -7.26 -9.01 -10.55
N LYS A 280 -6.97 -8.88 -11.85
CA LYS A 280 -7.86 -8.17 -12.78
C LYS A 280 -9.21 -8.89 -12.86
N GLY A 281 -10.31 -8.13 -12.74
CA GLY A 281 -11.67 -8.67 -12.78
C GLY A 281 -12.18 -9.22 -11.44
N HIS A 282 -11.36 -9.17 -10.38
CA HIS A 282 -11.75 -9.56 -9.03
C HIS A 282 -11.88 -8.31 -8.13
N SER A 283 -12.74 -8.42 -7.12
CA SER A 283 -12.97 -7.39 -6.10
C SER A 283 -13.25 -8.04 -4.73
N THR A 284 -13.32 -7.21 -3.69
CA THR A 284 -13.78 -7.67 -2.36
C THR A 284 -15.19 -8.24 -2.41
N GLU A 285 -16.04 -7.76 -3.32
CA GLU A 285 -17.41 -8.25 -3.50
C GLU A 285 -17.40 -9.65 -4.10
N THR A 286 -16.55 -9.92 -5.10
CA THR A 286 -16.44 -11.26 -5.70
C THR A 286 -15.94 -12.29 -4.70
N ALA A 287 -14.96 -11.94 -3.86
CA ALA A 287 -14.45 -12.81 -2.81
C ALA A 287 -15.52 -13.08 -1.74
N LEU A 288 -16.22 -12.03 -1.29
CA LEU A 288 -17.31 -12.16 -0.32
C LEU A 288 -18.46 -13.00 -0.86
N LEU A 289 -18.85 -12.80 -2.11
CA LEU A 289 -19.92 -13.54 -2.76
C LEU A 289 -19.59 -15.03 -2.84
N SER A 290 -18.37 -15.38 -3.26
CA SER A 290 -17.92 -16.77 -3.36
C SER A 290 -18.02 -17.52 -2.02
N VAL A 291 -17.46 -16.94 -0.95
CA VAL A 291 -17.51 -17.53 0.40
C VAL A 291 -18.96 -17.57 0.92
N THR A 292 -19.72 -16.49 0.76
CA THR A 292 -21.10 -16.42 1.28
C THR A 292 -22.02 -17.41 0.58
N GLU A 293 -21.88 -17.59 -0.73
CA GLU A 293 -22.68 -18.54 -1.50
C GLU A 293 -22.39 -19.96 -1.04
N ALA A 294 -21.11 -20.35 -0.93
CA ALA A 294 -20.73 -21.68 -0.44
C ALA A 294 -21.36 -21.99 0.94
N LEU A 295 -21.30 -21.04 1.87
CA LEU A 295 -21.89 -21.20 3.21
C LEU A 295 -23.43 -21.28 3.16
N LYS A 296 -24.08 -20.51 2.27
CA LYS A 296 -25.54 -20.55 2.09
C LYS A 296 -26.00 -21.86 1.45
N THR A 297 -25.29 -22.34 0.44
CA THR A 297 -25.58 -23.62 -0.22
C THR A 297 -25.46 -24.77 0.78
N ALA A 298 -24.39 -24.80 1.58
CA ALA A 298 -24.21 -25.80 2.64
C ALA A 298 -25.35 -25.77 3.66
N ARG A 299 -25.75 -24.57 4.10
CA ARG A 299 -26.90 -24.40 5.01
C ARG A 299 -28.19 -24.93 4.40
N ALA A 300 -28.45 -24.65 3.11
CA ALA A 300 -29.63 -25.15 2.41
C ALA A 300 -29.63 -26.69 2.31
N ALA A 301 -28.45 -27.31 2.27
CA ALA A 301 -28.26 -28.75 2.33
C ALA A 301 -28.33 -29.35 3.76
N GLY A 302 -28.69 -28.55 4.78
CA GLY A 302 -28.79 -29.00 6.16
C GLY A 302 -27.44 -29.19 6.88
N GLN A 303 -26.34 -28.71 6.30
CA GLN A 303 -25.01 -28.83 6.87
C GLN A 303 -24.71 -27.70 7.86
N SER A 304 -23.83 -27.98 8.82
CA SER A 304 -23.14 -26.96 9.61
C SER A 304 -21.92 -26.45 8.84
N SER A 305 -21.41 -25.27 9.20
CA SER A 305 -20.20 -24.72 8.58
C SER A 305 -19.36 -23.97 9.60
N VAL A 306 -18.06 -23.91 9.35
CA VAL A 306 -17.09 -23.09 10.09
C VAL A 306 -16.40 -22.15 9.11
N LEU A 307 -16.17 -20.91 9.56
CA LEU A 307 -15.40 -19.90 8.84
C LEU A 307 -14.27 -19.42 9.77
N ILE A 308 -13.04 -19.50 9.30
CA ILE A 308 -11.83 -19.10 10.02
C ILE A 308 -11.13 -18.01 9.22
N LEU A 309 -10.74 -16.93 9.89
CA LEU A 309 -10.08 -15.78 9.29
C LEU A 309 -8.67 -15.67 9.84
N LEU A 310 -7.67 -15.81 8.97
CA LEU A 310 -6.26 -15.65 9.32
C LEU A 310 -5.81 -14.21 9.05
N ASP A 311 -5.16 -13.60 10.04
CA ASP A 311 -4.53 -12.27 9.93
C ASP A 311 -3.01 -12.46 10.07
N LEU A 312 -2.23 -11.86 9.16
CA LEU A 312 -0.77 -11.93 9.19
C LEU A 312 -0.17 -10.66 9.82
N SER A 313 0.91 -10.85 10.58
CA SER A 313 1.70 -9.76 11.14
C SER A 313 2.72 -9.28 10.13
N ALA A 314 2.55 -8.05 9.63
CA ALA A 314 3.51 -7.39 8.73
C ALA A 314 3.84 -8.22 7.46
N ALA A 315 2.81 -8.84 6.87
CA ALA A 315 2.94 -9.85 5.82
C ALA A 315 3.88 -9.47 4.66
N PHE A 316 3.72 -8.26 4.10
CA PHE A 316 4.55 -7.78 3.00
C PHE A 316 5.98 -7.48 3.43
N ASP A 317 6.22 -7.10 4.69
CA ASP A 317 7.52 -6.70 5.20
C ASP A 317 8.40 -7.92 5.60
N THR A 318 7.78 -9.09 5.81
CA THR A 318 8.45 -10.32 6.30
C THR A 318 8.80 -11.32 5.20
N VAL A 319 8.42 -11.06 3.95
CA VAL A 319 8.72 -11.94 2.80
C VAL A 319 10.23 -12.22 2.72
N ASN A 320 10.66 -13.48 2.87
CA ASN A 320 12.06 -13.84 2.75
C ASN A 320 12.47 -13.83 1.26
N HIS A 321 13.56 -13.14 0.93
CA HIS A 321 14.00 -12.97 -0.47
C HIS A 321 14.53 -14.26 -1.09
N ASP A 322 15.33 -15.04 -0.37
CA ASP A 322 15.90 -16.28 -0.89
C ASP A 322 14.83 -17.34 -1.11
N PHE A 323 13.88 -17.42 -0.17
CA PHE A 323 12.72 -18.31 -0.30
C PHE A 323 11.85 -17.88 -1.49
N LEU A 324 11.52 -16.59 -1.62
CA LEU A 324 10.77 -16.06 -2.77
C LEU A 324 11.46 -16.39 -4.11
N LEU A 325 12.78 -16.22 -4.20
CA LEU A 325 13.54 -16.55 -5.40
C LEU A 325 13.49 -18.05 -5.73
N THR A 326 13.51 -18.90 -4.71
CA THR A 326 13.36 -20.35 -4.87
C THR A 326 11.97 -20.70 -5.42
N ILE A 327 10.91 -20.06 -4.91
CA ILE A 327 9.55 -20.24 -5.45
C ILE A 327 9.47 -19.81 -6.91
N LEU A 328 9.99 -18.62 -7.24
CA LEU A 328 10.01 -18.11 -8.62
C LEU A 328 10.73 -19.09 -9.56
N SER A 329 11.87 -19.63 -9.13
CA SER A 329 12.62 -20.66 -9.86
C SER A 329 11.80 -21.92 -10.08
N ASN A 330 11.11 -22.41 -9.04
CA ASN A 330 10.25 -23.60 -9.13
C ASN A 330 9.03 -23.38 -10.04
N MET A 331 8.58 -22.14 -10.22
CA MET A 331 7.51 -21.76 -11.15
C MET A 331 8.01 -21.52 -12.59
N GLY A 332 9.27 -21.85 -12.89
CA GLY A 332 9.86 -21.74 -14.23
C GLY A 332 10.51 -20.39 -14.56
N ILE A 333 10.60 -19.45 -13.61
CA ILE A 333 11.34 -18.19 -13.83
C ILE A 333 12.83 -18.46 -13.65
N SER A 334 13.61 -18.29 -14.71
CA SER A 334 15.00 -18.76 -14.79
C SER A 334 15.94 -17.67 -15.33
N ASP A 335 17.24 -17.99 -15.34
CA ASP A 335 18.31 -17.22 -15.98
C ASP A 335 18.27 -15.71 -15.70
N ASN A 336 18.20 -14.90 -16.77
CA ASN A 336 18.24 -13.46 -16.73
C ASN A 336 17.01 -12.86 -16.01
N ALA A 337 15.84 -13.47 -16.18
CA ALA A 337 14.64 -13.03 -15.48
C ALA A 337 14.74 -13.25 -13.97
N LEU A 338 15.28 -14.40 -13.54
CA LEU A 338 15.51 -14.67 -12.11
C LEU A 338 16.59 -13.75 -11.52
N SER A 339 17.66 -13.49 -12.27
CA SER A 339 18.69 -12.49 -11.90
C SER A 339 18.09 -11.10 -11.71
N TRP A 340 17.14 -10.71 -12.55
CA TRP A 340 16.45 -9.43 -12.42
C TRP A 340 15.65 -9.35 -11.12
N PHE A 341 14.90 -10.39 -10.75
CA PHE A 341 14.18 -10.43 -9.49
C PHE A 341 15.12 -10.42 -8.28
N ARG A 342 16.23 -11.16 -8.35
CA ARG A 342 17.28 -11.10 -7.32
C ARG A 342 17.82 -9.69 -7.19
N SER A 343 18.10 -9.00 -8.29
CA SER A 343 18.53 -7.61 -8.29
C SER A 343 17.44 -6.66 -7.77
N TYR A 344 16.17 -6.88 -8.10
CA TYR A 344 15.04 -6.07 -7.64
C TYR A 344 14.87 -6.09 -6.11
N LEU A 345 15.06 -7.28 -5.50
CA LEU A 345 14.89 -7.51 -4.07
C LEU A 345 16.12 -7.07 -3.24
N THR A 346 17.33 -7.24 -3.79
CA THR A 346 18.58 -6.97 -3.07
C THR A 346 19.03 -5.51 -3.13
N GLY A 347 19.68 -5.06 -2.06
CA GLY A 347 20.27 -3.71 -1.98
C GLY A 347 19.22 -2.60 -1.91
N ARG A 348 18.03 -2.90 -1.38
CA ARG A 348 16.96 -1.92 -1.17
C ARG A 348 17.18 -1.14 0.11
N SER A 349 16.76 0.12 0.08
CA SER A 349 16.78 0.99 1.26
C SER A 349 15.58 1.91 1.29
N PHE A 350 15.28 2.45 2.46
CA PHE A 350 14.25 3.47 2.62
C PHE A 350 14.67 4.58 3.58
N ARG A 351 14.00 5.73 3.47
CA ARG A 351 14.11 6.84 4.41
C ARG A 351 12.72 7.25 4.87
N VAL A 352 12.51 7.44 6.16
CA VAL A 352 11.23 7.93 6.69
C VAL A 352 11.20 9.45 6.60
N SER A 353 10.11 9.99 6.03
CA SER A 353 9.80 11.42 6.02
C SER A 353 8.74 11.71 7.07
N TRP A 354 9.09 12.50 8.08
CA TRP A 354 8.20 12.90 9.14
C TRP A 354 8.33 14.40 9.45
N GLN A 355 7.22 15.13 9.33
CA GLN A 355 7.15 16.58 9.63
C GLN A 355 8.26 17.42 8.94
N GLY A 356 8.56 17.10 7.68
CA GLY A 356 9.58 17.81 6.88
C GLY A 356 11.03 17.41 7.20
N ARG A 357 11.25 16.41 8.06
CA ARG A 357 12.57 15.83 8.33
C ARG A 357 12.67 14.41 7.78
N LEU A 358 13.85 14.06 7.29
CA LEU A 358 14.17 12.72 6.80
C LEU A 358 15.05 11.98 7.81
N SER A 359 14.81 10.69 8.00
CA SER A 359 15.74 9.79 8.68
C SER A 359 17.01 9.56 7.84
N PRO A 360 18.08 9.00 8.42
CA PRO A 360 19.09 8.22 7.69
C PRO A 360 18.45 7.13 6.81
N ALA A 361 19.25 6.60 5.88
CA ALA A 361 18.84 5.45 5.07
C ALA A 361 18.91 4.17 5.90
N HIS A 362 17.83 3.38 5.85
CA HIS A 362 17.73 2.06 6.46
C HIS A 362 17.69 1.00 5.37
N SER A 363 18.48 -0.05 5.52
CA SER A 363 18.51 -1.18 4.59
C SER A 363 17.30 -2.09 4.79
N LEU A 364 16.84 -2.71 3.71
CA LEU A 364 15.72 -3.64 3.72
C LEU A 364 16.19 -5.00 3.20
N SER A 365 16.30 -5.97 4.11
CA SER A 365 16.78 -7.35 3.84
C SER A 365 15.66 -8.36 3.65
N THR A 366 14.43 -8.01 4.02
CA THR A 366 13.23 -8.82 3.85
C THR A 366 12.08 -7.95 3.39
N GLY A 367 11.07 -8.57 2.80
CA GLY A 367 9.84 -7.92 2.40
C GLY A 367 9.86 -7.38 0.98
N VAL A 368 8.68 -7.01 0.52
CA VAL A 368 8.45 -6.27 -0.72
C VAL A 368 7.84 -4.91 -0.37
N PRO A 369 8.26 -3.80 -1.01
CA PRO A 369 7.84 -2.47 -0.56
C PRO A 369 6.32 -2.26 -0.62
N GLN A 370 5.72 -1.79 0.48
CA GLN A 370 4.30 -1.42 0.50
C GLN A 370 4.05 -0.17 -0.37
N GLY A 371 3.53 -0.38 -1.59
CA GLY A 371 3.38 0.66 -2.62
C GLY A 371 4.13 0.34 -3.92
N SER A 372 4.86 -0.78 -3.96
CA SER A 372 5.40 -1.37 -5.18
C SER A 372 4.31 -1.90 -6.11
N VAL A 373 4.64 -1.97 -7.39
CA VAL A 373 3.76 -2.55 -8.41
C VAL A 373 3.87 -4.08 -8.39
N LEU A 374 5.07 -4.61 -8.18
CA LEU A 374 5.31 -6.06 -8.15
C LEU A 374 4.98 -6.71 -6.81
N GLY A 375 5.06 -5.98 -5.69
CA GLY A 375 4.87 -6.54 -4.35
C GLY A 375 3.60 -7.37 -4.18
N PRO A 376 2.42 -6.92 -4.66
CA PRO A 376 1.20 -7.71 -4.66
C PRO A 376 1.33 -9.09 -5.32
N LEU A 377 1.85 -9.14 -6.56
CA LEU A 377 2.02 -10.40 -7.29
C LEU A 377 3.02 -11.31 -6.57
N LEU A 378 4.16 -10.75 -6.14
CA LEU A 378 5.20 -11.50 -5.44
C LEU A 378 4.68 -12.10 -4.13
N PHE A 379 3.84 -11.37 -3.40
CA PHE A 379 3.19 -11.89 -2.20
C PHE A 379 2.19 -13.02 -2.51
N SER A 380 1.39 -12.87 -3.57
CA SER A 380 0.48 -13.96 -4.00
C SER A 380 1.25 -15.22 -4.41
N ILE A 381 2.36 -15.07 -5.12
CA ILE A 381 3.28 -16.18 -5.46
C ILE A 381 3.81 -16.83 -4.18
N TYR A 382 4.26 -16.02 -3.22
CA TYR A 382 4.83 -16.48 -1.96
C TYR A 382 3.87 -17.36 -1.15
N THR A 383 2.57 -17.08 -1.21
CA THR A 383 1.54 -17.81 -0.45
C THR A 383 0.83 -18.90 -1.25
N THR A 384 1.16 -19.12 -2.53
CA THR A 384 0.42 -20.03 -3.41
C THR A 384 0.37 -21.48 -2.90
N SER A 385 1.44 -21.99 -2.28
CA SER A 385 1.45 -23.38 -1.76
C SER A 385 0.63 -23.58 -0.49
N LEU A 386 0.22 -22.52 0.21
CA LEU A 386 -0.62 -22.60 1.41
C LEU A 386 -1.94 -23.33 1.09
N GLY A 387 -2.50 -23.10 -0.10
CA GLY A 387 -3.73 -23.74 -0.53
C GLY A 387 -3.69 -25.27 -0.51
N ARG A 388 -2.52 -25.88 -0.79
CA ARG A 388 -2.36 -27.34 -0.75
C ARG A 388 -2.47 -27.87 0.68
N VAL A 389 -1.88 -27.16 1.65
CA VAL A 389 -1.99 -27.49 3.08
C VAL A 389 -3.46 -27.43 3.49
N ILE A 390 -4.16 -26.37 3.13
CA ILE A 390 -5.57 -26.18 3.48
C ILE A 390 -6.45 -27.30 2.90
N HIS A 391 -6.32 -27.59 1.60
CA HIS A 391 -7.11 -28.63 0.94
C HIS A 391 -6.82 -30.04 1.49
N SER A 392 -5.61 -30.32 1.97
CA SER A 392 -5.27 -31.63 2.55
C SER A 392 -6.11 -31.99 3.78
N HIS A 393 -6.66 -30.97 4.46
CA HIS A 393 -7.59 -31.10 5.59
C HIS A 393 -9.07 -31.02 5.18
N GLY A 394 -9.36 -30.98 3.87
CA GLY A 394 -10.72 -30.87 3.33
C GLY A 394 -11.33 -29.48 3.43
N PHE A 395 -10.57 -28.46 3.83
CA PHE A 395 -11.04 -27.08 3.87
C PHE A 395 -10.99 -26.46 2.47
N SER A 396 -11.99 -25.64 2.18
CA SER A 396 -11.93 -24.66 1.10
C SER A 396 -11.36 -23.36 1.64
N TYR A 397 -10.83 -22.51 0.76
CA TYR A 397 -10.35 -21.20 1.16
C TYR A 397 -10.54 -20.15 0.08
N HIS A 398 -10.49 -18.89 0.51
CA HIS A 398 -10.46 -17.73 -0.36
C HIS A 398 -9.49 -16.69 0.21
N CYS A 399 -8.58 -16.21 -0.62
CA CYS A 399 -7.60 -15.19 -0.28
C CYS A 399 -7.97 -13.84 -0.91
N PHE A 400 -7.72 -12.77 -0.16
CA PHE A 400 -7.71 -11.41 -0.69
C PHE A 400 -6.49 -10.69 -0.14
N ALA A 401 -5.44 -10.57 -0.96
CA ALA A 401 -4.15 -10.06 -0.52
C ALA A 401 -3.56 -10.96 0.60
N ASP A 402 -3.28 -10.39 1.77
CA ASP A 402 -2.82 -11.06 2.98
C ASP A 402 -3.94 -11.68 3.83
N ASP A 403 -5.21 -11.29 3.60
CA ASP A 403 -6.36 -11.88 4.30
C ASP A 403 -6.68 -13.26 3.71
N THR A 404 -6.62 -14.30 4.54
CA THR A 404 -6.97 -15.68 4.16
C THR A 404 -8.19 -16.16 4.93
N GLN A 405 -9.21 -16.63 4.21
CA GLN A 405 -10.45 -17.13 4.78
C GLN A 405 -10.55 -18.63 4.49
N LEU A 406 -10.72 -19.44 5.52
CA LEU A 406 -10.90 -20.88 5.39
C LEU A 406 -12.33 -21.23 5.78
N TYR A 407 -12.95 -22.12 5.03
CA TYR A 407 -14.29 -22.57 5.34
C TYR A 407 -14.46 -24.06 5.06
N LEU A 408 -15.22 -24.71 5.93
CA LEU A 408 -15.53 -26.13 5.84
C LEU A 408 -17.00 -26.31 6.22
N SER A 409 -17.72 -27.07 5.39
CA SER A 409 -19.10 -27.49 5.65
C SER A 409 -19.12 -28.97 5.99
N PHE A 410 -19.93 -29.34 6.97
CA PHE A 410 -19.90 -30.68 7.58
C PHE A 410 -21.28 -31.08 8.12
N SER A 411 -21.48 -32.39 8.32
CA SER A 411 -22.69 -32.90 8.97
C SER A 411 -22.77 -32.40 10.42
N PRO A 412 -23.92 -31.93 10.93
CA PRO A 412 -24.07 -31.55 12.34
C PRO A 412 -23.61 -32.61 13.35
N ASP A 413 -23.63 -33.89 12.95
CA ASP A 413 -23.22 -35.03 13.77
C ASP A 413 -21.72 -35.38 13.65
N ASP A 414 -20.92 -34.64 12.87
CA ASP A 414 -19.48 -34.88 12.75
C ASP A 414 -18.72 -34.37 13.98
N HIS A 415 -18.38 -35.29 14.88
CA HIS A 415 -17.60 -35.00 16.09
C HIS A 415 -16.09 -34.85 15.85
N SER A 416 -15.58 -35.16 14.64
CA SER A 416 -14.16 -35.06 14.31
C SER A 416 -13.70 -33.64 13.96
N ILE A 417 -14.64 -32.71 13.80
CA ILE A 417 -14.40 -31.36 13.27
C ILE A 417 -13.44 -30.54 14.12
N SER A 418 -13.56 -30.61 15.44
CA SER A 418 -12.65 -29.89 16.34
C SER A 418 -11.20 -30.34 16.13
N ALA A 419 -10.96 -31.65 16.09
CA ALA A 419 -9.63 -32.21 15.84
C ALA A 419 -9.10 -31.84 14.45
N ARG A 420 -9.96 -31.86 13.43
CA ARG A 420 -9.59 -31.46 12.05
C ARG A 420 -9.23 -29.99 11.94
N ILE A 421 -9.99 -29.10 12.60
CA ILE A 421 -9.66 -27.67 12.68
C ILE A 421 -8.31 -27.48 13.36
N SER A 422 -8.08 -28.13 14.51
CA SER A 422 -6.82 -28.02 15.25
C SER A 422 -5.64 -28.51 14.43
N GLN A 423 -5.75 -29.65 13.76
CA GLN A 423 -4.67 -30.16 12.91
C GLN A 423 -4.39 -29.25 11.71
N CYS A 424 -5.44 -28.76 11.05
CA CYS A 424 -5.31 -27.82 9.93
C CYS A 424 -4.59 -26.54 10.36
N LEU A 425 -4.98 -25.94 11.48
CA LEU A 425 -4.34 -24.73 12.01
C LEU A 425 -2.89 -24.98 12.46
N SER A 426 -2.59 -26.16 13.01
CA SER A 426 -1.24 -26.58 13.35
C SER A 426 -0.35 -26.65 12.11
N ASP A 427 -0.81 -27.31 11.05
CA ASP A 427 -0.05 -27.48 9.81
C ASP A 427 0.12 -26.16 9.06
N ILE A 428 -0.90 -25.29 9.08
CA ILE A 428 -0.80 -23.92 8.57
C ILE A 428 0.24 -23.13 9.36
N SER A 429 0.22 -23.22 10.70
CA SER A 429 1.20 -22.54 11.55
C SER A 429 2.63 -23.02 11.26
N ALA A 430 2.83 -24.33 11.11
CA ALA A 430 4.11 -24.91 10.72
C ALA A 430 4.55 -24.43 9.33
N TRP A 431 3.65 -24.43 8.35
CA TRP A 431 3.92 -23.91 7.01
C TRP A 431 4.29 -22.43 7.04
N MET A 432 3.55 -21.60 7.78
CA MET A 432 3.83 -20.17 7.93
C MET A 432 5.21 -19.93 8.53
N LYS A 433 5.58 -20.67 9.59
CA LYS A 433 6.91 -20.61 10.21
C LYS A 433 8.02 -20.97 9.20
N GLU A 434 7.86 -22.06 8.45
CA GLU A 434 8.79 -22.47 7.39
C GLU A 434 8.95 -21.39 6.31
N HIS A 435 7.89 -20.62 6.05
CA HIS A 435 7.87 -19.52 5.08
C HIS A 435 8.15 -18.15 5.72
N HIS A 436 8.63 -18.09 6.97
CA HIS A 436 8.97 -16.84 7.68
C HIS A 436 7.79 -15.85 7.77
N LEU A 437 6.57 -16.37 7.85
CA LEU A 437 5.34 -15.62 8.05
C LEU A 437 4.84 -15.82 9.48
N GLN A 438 4.30 -14.76 10.08
CA GLN A 438 3.79 -14.80 11.44
C GLN A 438 2.27 -14.57 11.46
N LEU A 439 1.52 -15.52 12.02
CA LEU A 439 0.11 -15.34 12.32
C LEU A 439 -0.06 -14.33 13.45
N ASN A 440 -0.97 -13.38 13.27
CA ASN A 440 -1.33 -12.42 14.28
C ASN A 440 -2.39 -13.00 15.21
N LEU A 441 -1.96 -13.73 16.25
CA LEU A 441 -2.87 -14.40 17.19
C LEU A 441 -3.78 -13.43 17.96
N SER A 442 -3.33 -12.19 18.22
CA SER A 442 -4.13 -11.18 18.92
C SER A 442 -5.35 -10.72 18.12
N LYS A 443 -5.26 -10.67 16.78
CA LYS A 443 -6.40 -10.38 15.91
C LYS A 443 -7.12 -11.64 15.47
N THR A 444 -6.39 -12.70 15.17
CA THR A 444 -6.94 -14.00 14.75
C THR A 444 -7.85 -14.57 15.84
N GLY A 445 -7.46 -14.47 17.13
CA GLY A 445 -8.28 -14.89 18.27
C GLY A 445 -9.58 -14.09 18.47
N HIS A 446 -9.64 -12.83 18.02
CA HIS A 446 -10.87 -12.03 18.00
C HIS A 446 -11.73 -12.24 16.74
N THR A 447 -11.18 -12.86 15.70
CA THR A 447 -11.82 -13.02 14.38
C THR A 447 -12.06 -14.46 13.97
N SER A 448 -11.74 -15.45 14.82
CA SER A 448 -12.38 -16.77 14.83
C SER A 448 -13.87 -16.61 15.17
N LYS A 449 -14.63 -15.98 14.29
CA LYS A 449 -16.08 -15.98 14.32
C LYS A 449 -16.52 -17.34 13.79
N THR A 450 -16.57 -18.31 14.68
CA THR A 450 -17.24 -19.58 14.40
C THR A 450 -18.73 -19.28 14.22
N PHE A 451 -19.15 -19.08 12.97
CA PHE A 451 -20.56 -19.01 12.62
C PHE A 451 -21.14 -20.41 12.64
N TYR A 452 -21.59 -20.88 13.81
CA TYR A 452 -22.52 -22.01 13.83
C TYR A 452 -23.83 -21.55 13.20
N SER A 453 -24.12 -22.05 12.00
CA SER A 453 -25.49 -22.06 11.49
C SER A 453 -26.17 -23.36 11.93
N THR A 454 -26.28 -23.57 13.23
CA THR A 454 -27.33 -24.42 13.81
C THR A 454 -28.36 -23.50 14.43
N GLN A 455 -29.62 -23.90 14.31
CA GLN A 455 -30.82 -23.12 14.56
C GLN A 455 -30.76 -22.20 15.80
N LEU A 456 -31.49 -21.09 15.73
CA LEU A 456 -32.04 -20.38 16.88
C LEU A 456 -32.74 -21.40 17.80
N CYS A 457 -32.00 -22.00 18.74
CA CYS A 457 -32.51 -22.54 19.99
C CYS A 457 -31.33 -22.91 20.89
N HIS A 458 -31.16 -22.08 21.92
CA HIS A 458 -30.32 -22.25 23.11
C HIS A 458 -28.84 -21.82 22.98
N LYS A 459 -28.39 -21.14 24.05
CA LYS A 459 -27.24 -20.25 24.19
C LYS A 459 -25.94 -20.69 23.48
N PRO A 460 -25.11 -19.73 23.02
CA PRO A 460 -23.78 -20.03 22.50
C PRO A 460 -22.89 -20.54 23.64
N SER A 461 -22.50 -21.80 23.59
CA SER A 461 -21.29 -22.28 24.26
C SER A 461 -20.10 -21.82 23.42
N THR A 462 -19.36 -20.85 23.94
CA THR A 462 -18.06 -20.45 23.40
C THR A 462 -17.14 -21.66 23.44
N LEU A 463 -16.85 -22.25 22.28
CA LEU A 463 -15.82 -23.28 22.18
C LEU A 463 -14.47 -22.55 22.30
N SER A 464 -13.91 -22.53 23.51
CA SER A 464 -12.57 -22.03 23.77
C SER A 464 -11.57 -23.02 23.18
N LEU A 465 -11.15 -22.80 21.94
CA LEU A 465 -9.96 -23.44 21.40
C LEU A 465 -8.74 -22.82 22.09
N SER A 466 -8.31 -23.43 23.19
CA SER A 466 -6.97 -23.21 23.71
C SER A 466 -5.99 -23.83 22.73
N LEU A 467 -5.37 -23.01 21.87
CA LEU A 467 -4.06 -23.37 21.32
C LEU A 467 -3.17 -23.50 22.55
N THR A 468 -2.94 -24.75 22.97
CA THR A 468 -2.04 -25.03 24.07
C THR A 468 -0.65 -24.74 23.54
N ASP A 469 -0.04 -23.66 24.02
CA ASP A 469 1.40 -23.60 24.13
C ASP A 469 1.81 -24.78 25.01
N LYS A 470 2.24 -25.86 24.37
CA LYS A 470 3.10 -26.86 24.99
C LYS A 470 4.31 -27.06 24.09
N ASP A 471 5.41 -26.54 24.60
CA ASP A 471 6.79 -26.99 24.39
C ASP A 471 7.40 -26.74 23.00
N CYS A 472 7.98 -25.54 22.81
CA CYS A 472 9.42 -25.29 22.70
C CYS A 472 9.73 -23.86 22.23
#